data_AF-A0A5S3XIK0-F1
#
_entry.id   AF-A0A5S3XIK0-F1
#
_cell.length_a   1.000
_cell.length_b   1.000
_cell.length_c   1.000
_cell.angle_alpha   90.00
_cell.angle_beta   90.00
_cell.angle_gamma   90.00
#
_symmetry.space_group_name_H-M   'P 1'
#
loop_
_entity.id
_entity.type
_entity.pdbx_description
1 polymer ?
#
loop_
_entity_poly.entity_id
_entity_poly.type
_entity_poly.pdbx_seq_one_letter_code
_entity_poly.pdbx_strand_id
1 'polypeptide(L)'
;MSSSPFLESVRTELRTRRYSIKTEKVYLYWIKSFIIFNDKKHPKDISNPDIERFLNHLAVNRLVSGATQNQALCAIIFLYRYN
;
A
#
# COMPACT_ATOMS: atom_id res chain seq x y z
N MET A 1 17.70 7.58 -5.69
CA MET A 1 16.92 6.41 -6.17
C MET A 1 15.85 6.95 -7.11
N SER A 2 15.82 6.48 -8.36
CA SER A 2 14.79 6.84 -9.32
C SER A 2 13.40 6.53 -8.74
N SER A 3 12.53 7.55 -8.66
CA SER A 3 11.18 7.33 -8.16
C SER A 3 10.40 6.47 -9.16
N SER A 4 9.70 5.45 -8.68
CA SER A 4 8.85 4.62 -9.54
C SER A 4 7.74 5.50 -10.13
N PRO A 5 7.53 5.53 -11.47
CA PRO A 5 6.45 6.30 -12.08
C PRO A 5 5.08 5.99 -11.48
N PHE A 6 4.85 4.73 -11.11
CA PHE A 6 3.63 4.28 -10.45
C PHE A 6 3.48 4.87 -9.02
N LEU A 7 4.55 4.89 -8.23
CA LEU A 7 4.46 5.49 -6.88
C LEU A 7 4.27 7.01 -6.94
N GLU A 8 4.79 7.67 -7.98
CA GLU A 8 4.53 9.10 -8.20
C GLU A 8 3.10 9.38 -8.69
N SER A 9 2.46 8.49 -9.45
CA SER A 9 1.03 8.62 -9.77
C SER A 9 0.17 8.52 -8.51
N VAL A 10 0.44 7.54 -7.65
CA VAL A 10 -0.23 7.37 -6.36
C VAL A 10 0.00 8.59 -5.45
N ARG A 11 1.23 9.13 -5.41
CA ARG A 11 1.56 10.35 -4.66
C ARG A 11 0.74 11.53 -5.15
N THR A 12 0.66 11.71 -6.47
CA THR A 12 -0.12 12.78 -7.09
C THR A 12 -1.59 12.67 -6.70
N GLU A 13 -2.15 11.46 -6.76
CA GLU A 13 -3.54 11.20 -6.37
C GLU A 13 -3.81 11.51 -4.89
N LEU A 14 -2.89 11.14 -3.99
CA LEU A 14 -2.96 11.50 -2.56
C LEU A 14 -3.01 13.01 -2.34
N ARG A 15 -2.17 13.76 -3.07
CA ARG A 15 -2.08 15.22 -2.97
C ARG A 15 -3.30 15.91 -3.57
N THR A 16 -3.81 15.43 -4.70
CA THR A 16 -5.05 15.92 -5.32
C THR A 16 -6.22 15.84 -4.35
N ARG A 17 -6.27 14.77 -3.55
CA ARG A 17 -7.28 14.55 -2.51
C ARG A 17 -6.98 15.23 -1.18
N ARG A 18 -5.91 16.04 -1.11
CA ARG A 18 -5.50 16.80 0.07
C ARG A 18 -5.21 15.94 1.30
N TYR A 19 -4.75 14.70 1.10
CA TYR A 19 -4.23 13.92 2.23
C TYR A 19 -2.99 14.61 2.81
N SER A 20 -2.81 14.49 4.12
CA SER A 20 -1.63 15.03 4.78
C SER A 20 -0.34 14.37 4.26
N ILE A 21 0.77 15.09 4.29
CA ILE A 21 2.10 14.54 3.95
C ILE A 21 2.46 13.34 4.83
N LYS A 22 1.96 13.29 6.07
CA LYS A 22 2.14 12.15 6.97
C LYS A 22 1.41 10.92 6.44
N THR A 23 0.16 11.08 6.00
CA THR A 23 -0.62 10.01 5.38
C THR A 23 -0.01 9.56 4.06
N GLU A 24 0.46 10.50 3.23
CA GLU A 24 1.16 10.21 1.97
C GLU A 24 2.34 9.25 2.21
N LYS A 25 3.21 9.58 3.16
CA LYS A 25 4.38 8.75 3.50
C LYS A 25 3.98 7.35 3.96
N VAL A 26 2.96 7.25 4.82
CA VAL A 26 2.47 5.95 5.34
C VAL A 26 1.86 5.11 4.21
N TYR A 27 1.06 5.72 3.33
CA TYR A 27 0.39 4.99 2.26
C TYR A 27 1.39 4.51 1.22
N LEU A 28 2.31 5.37 0.77
CA LEU A 28 3.36 4.99 -0.17
C LEU A 28 4.27 3.88 0.39
N TYR A 29 4.54 3.90 1.71
CA TYR A 29 5.28 2.83 2.37
C TYR A 29 4.55 1.48 2.27
N TRP A 30 3.26 1.44 2.64
CA TRP A 30 2.49 0.20 2.63
C TRP A 30 2.22 -0.31 1.22
N ILE A 31 1.93 0.57 0.26
CA ILE A 31 1.74 0.21 -1.14
C ILE A 31 3.02 -0.38 -1.73
N LYS A 32 4.19 0.24 -1.45
CA LYS A 32 5.48 -0.32 -1.88
C LYS A 32 5.74 -1.69 -1.24
N SER A 33 5.48 -1.83 0.06
CA SER A 33 5.64 -3.10 0.78
C SER A 33 4.76 -4.21 0.20
N PHE A 34 3.50 -3.89 -0.11
CA PHE A 34 2.55 -4.80 -0.73
C PHE A 34 2.99 -5.26 -2.13
N ILE A 35 3.49 -4.34 -2.96
CA ILE A 35 4.03 -4.67 -4.29
C ILE A 35 5.25 -5.58 -4.18
N ILE A 36 6.16 -5.30 -3.24
CA ILE A 36 7.36 -6.13 -3.02
C ILE A 36 6.98 -7.52 -2.51
N PHE A 37 5.99 -7.62 -1.62
CA PHE A 37 5.49 -8.90 -1.11
C PHE A 37 4.89 -9.79 -2.22
N ASN A 38 4.29 -9.17 -3.23
CA ASN A 38 3.70 -9.86 -4.38
C ASN A 38 4.65 -9.90 -5.59
N ASP A 39 5.96 -10.07 -5.35
CA ASP A 39 6.98 -10.26 -6.39
C ASP A 39 7.05 -9.14 -7.44
N LYS A 40 6.72 -7.90 -7.04
CA LYS A 40 6.65 -6.72 -7.92
C LYS A 40 5.60 -6.82 -9.03
N LYS A 41 4.59 -7.68 -8.88
CA LYS A 41 3.42 -7.69 -9.75
C LYS A 41 2.70 -6.35 -9.68
N HIS A 42 2.14 -5.93 -10.81
CA HIS A 42 1.34 -4.71 -10.83
C HIS A 42 0.07 -4.92 -9.99
N PRO A 43 -0.39 -3.95 -9.18
CA PRO A 43 -1.56 -4.12 -8.31
C PRO A 43 -2.84 -4.59 -9.03
N LYS A 44 -2.97 -4.28 -10.32
CA LYS A 44 -4.09 -4.76 -11.17
C LYS A 44 -4.10 -6.28 -11.38
N ASP A 45 -2.95 -6.93 -11.23
CA ASP A 45 -2.78 -8.38 -11.40
C ASP A 45 -2.80 -9.12 -10.05
N ILE A 46 -3.03 -8.41 -8.95
CA ILE A 46 -3.05 -8.96 -7.59
C ILE A 46 -4.50 -9.15 -7.15
N SER A 47 -4.81 -10.31 -6.60
CA SER A 47 -6.17 -10.71 -6.24
C SER A 47 -6.50 -10.42 -4.77
N ASN A 48 -7.78 -10.47 -4.40
CA ASN A 48 -8.20 -10.31 -3.00
C ASN A 48 -7.51 -11.30 -2.03
N PRO A 49 -7.37 -12.60 -2.37
CA PRO A 49 -6.59 -13.55 -1.56
C PRO A 49 -5.16 -13.10 -1.26
N ASP A 50 -4.50 -12.41 -2.19
CA ASP A 50 -3.15 -11.91 -2.01
C ASP A 50 -3.10 -10.73 -1.02
N ILE A 51 -4.15 -9.92 -0.97
CA ILE A 51 -4.32 -8.85 0.03
C ILE A 51 -4.43 -9.48 1.43
N GLU A 52 -5.29 -10.49 1.59
CA GLU A 52 -5.44 -11.21 2.85
C GLU A 52 -4.13 -11.87 3.29
N ARG A 53 -3.42 -12.51 2.34
CA ARG A 53 -2.12 -13.13 2.59
C ARG A 53 -1.10 -12.10 3.08
N PHE A 54 -1.07 -10.91 2.49
CA PHE A 54 -0.19 -9.83 2.93
C PHE A 54 -0.54 -9.34 4.35
N LEU A 55 -1.82 -9.10 4.63
CA LEU A 55 -2.25 -8.63 5.95
C LEU A 55 -1.99 -9.68 7.04
N ASN A 56 -2.17 -10.97 6.73
CA ASN A 56 -1.82 -12.07 7.62
C ASN A 56 -0.30 -12.14 7.84
N HIS A 57 0.51 -11.95 6.80
CA HIS A 57 1.96 -11.86 6.95
C HIS A 57 2.37 -10.71 7.89
N LEU A 58 1.71 -9.56 7.80
CA LEU A 58 1.98 -8.45 8.72
C LEU A 58 1.67 -8.81 10.18
N ALA A 59 0.54 -9.47 10.44
CA ALA A 59 0.14 -9.85 11.79
C ALA A 59 1.02 -10.97 12.36
N VAL A 60 1.26 -12.03 11.60
CA VAL A 60 1.88 -13.27 12.10
C VAL A 60 3.40 -13.24 12.00
N ASN A 61 3.95 -12.79 10.88
CA ASN A 61 5.41 -12.82 10.67
C ASN A 61 6.09 -11.51 11.07
N ARG A 62 5.42 -10.37 10.86
CA ARG A 62 5.98 -9.05 11.20
C ARG A 62 5.51 -8.55 12.57
N LEU A 63 4.59 -9.27 13.23
CA LEU A 63 4.08 -9.00 14.58
C LEU A 63 3.62 -7.54 14.76
N VAL A 64 3.03 -6.95 13.71
CA VAL A 64 2.57 -5.57 13.78
C VAL A 64 1.28 -5.47 14.60
N SER A 65 1.06 -4.31 15.23
CA SER A 65 -0.20 -4.05 15.94
C SER A 65 -1.40 -4.01 14.98
N GLY A 66 -2.60 -4.27 15.50
CA GLY A 66 -3.84 -4.15 14.71
C GLY A 66 -4.02 -2.75 14.10
N ALA A 67 -3.63 -1.69 14.81
CA ALA A 67 -3.67 -0.32 14.28
C ALA A 67 -2.71 -0.14 13.08
N THR A 68 -1.54 -0.77 13.13
CA THR A 68 -0.55 -0.77 12.04
C THR A 68 -1.05 -1.57 10.83
N GLN A 69 -1.65 -2.74 11.06
CA GLN A 69 -2.27 -3.53 10.01
C GLN A 69 -3.43 -2.76 9.33
N ASN A 70 -4.23 -2.05 10.11
CA ASN A 70 -5.32 -1.22 9.58
C ASN A 70 -4.80 -0.08 8.69
N GLN A 71 -3.67 0.55 9.04
CA GLN A 71 -3.04 1.55 8.16
C GLN A 71 -2.60 0.95 6.82
N ALA A 72 -2.09 -0.29 6.82
CA ALA A 72 -1.73 -1.00 5.61
C ALA A 72 -2.96 -1.32 4.75
N LEU A 73 -4.03 -1.81 5.37
CA LEU A 73 -5.31 -2.08 4.71
C LEU A 73 -5.89 -0.80 4.09
N CYS A 74 -5.94 0.32 4.83
CA CYS A 74 -6.44 1.58 4.28
C CYS A 74 -5.61 2.07 3.07
N ALA A 75 -4.29 1.89 3.10
CA ALA A 75 -3.43 2.24 1.97
C ALA A 75 -3.71 1.38 0.74
N ILE A 76 -3.98 0.08 0.92
CA ILE A 76 -4.33 -0.84 -0.16
C ILE A 76 -5.73 -0.52 -0.72
N ILE A 77 -6.72 -0.26 0.13
CA ILE A 77 -8.05 0.17 -0.31
C ILE A 77 -7.96 1.46 -1.13
N PHE A 78 -7.15 2.43 -0.66
CA PHE A 78 -6.91 3.67 -1.41
C PHE A 78 -6.31 3.40 -2.80
N LEU A 79 -5.33 2.49 -2.88
CA LEU A 79 -4.69 2.09 -4.13
C LEU A 79 -5.73 1.60 -5.14
N TYR A 80 -6.51 0.57 -4.79
CA TYR A 80 -7.50 -0.04 -5.69
C TYR A 80 -8.67 0.89 -6.02
N ARG A 81 -8.98 1.86 -5.15
CA ARG A 81 -10.06 2.80 -5.41
C ARG A 81 -9.69 3.85 -6.47
N TYR A 82 -8.41 4.16 -6.62
CA TYR A 82 -7.97 5.34 -7.39
C TYR A 82 -6.83 5.10 -8.40
N ASN A 83 -6.27 3.89 -8.52
CA ASN A 83 -5.22 3.53 -9.50
C ASN A 83 -5.45 2.12 -10.07
#